data_AF-A0A831UU99-F1
#
_entry.id   AF-A0A831UU99-F1
#
_cell.length_a   1.000
_cell.length_b   1.000
_cell.length_c   1.000
_cell.angle_alpha   90.00
_cell.angle_beta   90.00
_cell.angle_gamma   90.00
#
_symmetry.space_group_name_H-M   'P 1'
#
loop_
_entity.id
_entity.type
_entity.pdbx_description
1 polymer ?
#
loop_
_entity_poly.entity_id
_entity_poly.type
_entity_poly.pdbx_seq_one_letter_code
_entity_poly.pdbx_strand_id
1 'polypeptide(L)'
;MNWEAIMREAEKLERMLRQADLDLNEAEKAIGYYLFKGCDEQAMDRYLRQMAENPPPRSKRTQRYYQQLYRIWRGWSSTCQLTGIDKARAWGWGVRMRRAEV
;
A
#
# COMPACT_ATOMS: atom_id res chain seq x y z
N MET A 1 6.20 -2.53 -20.05
CA MET A 1 5.20 -2.85 -19.02
C MET A 1 5.12 -4.36 -18.91
N ASN A 2 5.63 -4.95 -17.82
CA ASN A 2 5.61 -6.40 -17.61
C ASN A 2 4.38 -6.77 -16.79
N TRP A 3 3.29 -7.13 -17.49
CA TRP A 3 2.00 -7.42 -16.87
C TRP A 3 2.05 -8.59 -15.88
N GLU A 4 2.77 -9.66 -16.22
CA GLU A 4 2.91 -10.83 -15.35
C GLU A 4 3.63 -10.48 -14.04
N ALA A 5 4.68 -9.65 -14.11
CA ALA A 5 5.37 -9.19 -12.91
C ALA A 5 4.45 -8.32 -12.03
N ILE A 6 3.65 -7.44 -12.63
CA ILE A 6 2.65 -6.62 -11.92
C ILE A 6 1.65 -7.49 -11.18
N MET A 7 1.07 -8.48 -11.85
CA MET A 7 0.06 -9.35 -11.25
C MET A 7 0.65 -10.25 -10.15
N ARG A 8 1.86 -10.76 -10.35
CA ARG A 8 2.58 -11.52 -9.32
C ARG A 8 2.81 -10.71 -8.04
N GLU A 9 3.22 -9.46 -8.18
CA GLU A 9 3.40 -8.57 -7.02
C GLU A 9 2.05 -8.14 -6.41
N ALA A 10 1.00 -8.01 -7.22
CA ALA A 10 -0.35 -7.74 -6.76
C ALA A 10 -0.91 -8.89 -5.90
N GLU A 11 -0.71 -10.14 -6.31
CA GLU A 11 -1.12 -11.34 -5.55
C GLU A 11 -0.35 -11.49 -4.24
N LYS A 12 0.94 -11.12 -4.21
CA LYS A 12 1.70 -11.07 -2.96
C LYS A 12 1.14 -10.01 -2.02
N LEU A 13 0.88 -8.81 -2.54
CA LEU A 13 0.32 -7.72 -1.76
C LEU A 13 -1.08 -8.07 -1.24
N GLU A 14 -1.94 -8.63 -2.08
CA GLU A 14 -3.29 -9.07 -1.71
C GLU A 14 -3.24 -10.00 -0.49
N ARG A 15 -2.39 -11.02 -0.50
CA ARG A 15 -2.22 -11.95 0.63
C ARG A 15 -1.83 -11.22 1.92
N MET A 16 -0.97 -10.21 1.83
CA MET A 16 -0.58 -9.38 2.98
C MET A 16 -1.73 -8.49 3.47
N LEU A 17 -2.52 -7.92 2.55
CA LEU A 17 -3.71 -7.13 2.87
C LEU A 17 -4.82 -7.99 3.51
N ARG A 18 -4.98 -9.24 3.06
CA ARG A 18 -5.98 -10.17 3.58
C ARG A 18 -5.77 -10.50 5.06
N GLN A 19 -4.52 -10.59 5.48
CA GLN A 19 -4.14 -10.93 6.86
C GLN A 19 -4.15 -9.73 7.80
N ALA A 20 -4.31 -8.51 7.27
CA ALA A 20 -4.24 -7.28 8.05
C ALA A 20 -5.62 -6.70 8.35
N ASP A 21 -5.80 -6.25 9.60
CA ASP A 21 -6.95 -5.44 9.99
C ASP A 21 -6.71 -3.98 9.56
N LEU A 22 -7.15 -3.64 8.35
CA LEU A 22 -7.03 -2.30 7.77
C LEU A 22 -8.25 -1.92 6.91
N ASP A 23 -8.43 -0.62 6.68
CA ASP A 23 -9.40 -0.10 5.72
C ASP A 23 -8.77 0.02 4.33
N LEU A 24 -9.34 -0.69 3.36
CA LEU A 24 -8.88 -0.69 1.96
C LEU A 24 -9.00 0.70 1.30
N ASN A 25 -9.88 1.58 1.79
CA ASN A 25 -9.94 2.96 1.33
C ASN A 25 -8.65 3.73 1.70
N GLU A 26 -8.06 3.45 2.85
CA GLU A 26 -6.79 4.06 3.25
C GLU A 26 -5.63 3.49 2.42
N ALA A 27 -5.69 2.21 2.03
CA ALA A 27 -4.75 1.61 1.08
C ALA A 27 -4.83 2.28 -0.31
N GLU A 28 -6.03 2.63 -0.79
CA GLU A 28 -6.23 3.35 -2.06
C GLU A 28 -5.73 4.79 -1.99
N LYS A 29 -5.98 5.49 -0.89
CA LYS A 29 -5.44 6.84 -0.68
C LYS A 29 -3.92 6.84 -0.65
N ALA A 30 -3.32 5.83 -0.01
CA ALA A 30 -1.87 5.69 0.06
C ALA A 30 -1.26 5.60 -1.35
N ILE A 31 -1.85 4.82 -2.26
CA ILE A 31 -1.33 4.76 -3.63
C ILE A 31 -1.58 6.04 -4.43
N GLY A 32 -2.69 6.74 -4.17
CA GLY A 32 -2.93 8.07 -4.69
C GLY A 32 -1.82 9.06 -4.29
N TYR A 33 -1.36 9.00 -3.04
CA TYR A 33 -0.23 9.81 -2.57
C TYR A 33 1.08 9.45 -3.29
N TYR A 34 1.39 8.16 -3.44
CA TYR A 34 2.59 7.71 -4.15
C TYR A 34 2.61 8.23 -5.59
N LEU A 35 1.48 8.14 -6.30
CA LEU A 35 1.33 8.68 -7.65
C LEU A 35 1.48 10.21 -7.68
N PHE A 36 0.84 10.92 -6.74
CA PHE A 36 0.94 12.38 -6.62
C PHE A 36 2.39 12.84 -6.39
N LYS A 37 3.20 12.06 -5.67
CA LYS A 37 4.64 12.33 -5.46
C LYS A 37 5.54 11.82 -6.59
N GLY A 38 4.99 11.48 -7.75
CA GLY A 38 5.78 11.02 -8.89
C GLY A 38 6.42 9.65 -8.66
N CYS A 39 5.77 8.78 -7.87
CA CYS A 39 6.27 7.47 -7.48
C CYS A 39 7.58 7.52 -6.65
N ASP A 40 7.74 8.54 -5.82
CA ASP A 40 8.85 8.63 -4.87
C ASP A 40 8.64 7.67 -3.68
N GLU A 41 9.48 6.63 -3.61
CA GLU A 41 9.47 5.62 -2.56
C GLU A 41 9.79 6.19 -1.16
N GLN A 42 10.72 7.15 -1.09
CA GLN A 42 11.08 7.77 0.18
C GLN A 42 9.97 8.68 0.68
N ALA A 43 9.30 9.41 -0.23
CA ALA A 43 8.13 10.20 0.13
C ALA A 43 7.00 9.32 0.67
N MET A 44 6.74 8.17 0.03
CA MET A 44 5.75 7.21 0.48
C MET A 44 6.09 6.61 1.84
N ASP A 45 7.35 6.20 2.05
CA ASP A 45 7.83 5.68 3.34
C ASP A 45 7.64 6.71 4.46
N ARG A 46 8.06 7.96 4.24
CA ARG A 46 7.87 9.06 5.19
C ARG A 46 6.40 9.32 5.49
N TYR A 47 5.55 9.34 4.46
CA TYR A 47 4.12 9.55 4.61
C TYR A 47 3.46 8.47 5.47
N LEU A 48 3.66 7.19 5.13
CA LEU A 48 3.06 6.09 5.88
C LEU A 48 3.60 6.02 7.31
N ARG A 49 4.89 6.29 7.52
CA ARG A 49 5.49 6.38 8.85
C ARG A 49 4.82 7.48 9.68
N GLN A 50 4.69 8.69 9.13
CA GLN A 50 4.06 9.82 9.82
C GLN A 50 2.61 9.50 10.19
N MET A 51 1.84 8.89 9.29
CA MET A 51 0.45 8.52 9.55
C MET A 51 0.31 7.37 10.58
N ALA A 52 1.31 6.49 10.67
CA ALA A 52 1.35 5.40 11.66
C ALA A 52 1.72 5.90 13.07
N GLU A 53 2.66 6.85 13.17
CA GLU A 53 3.17 7.39 14.43
C GLU A 53 2.30 8.51 14.99
N ASN A 54 1.93 9.49 14.16
CA ASN A 54 1.22 10.70 14.59
C ASN A 54 0.31 11.22 13.46
N PRO A 55 -0.80 10.53 13.17
CA PRO A 55 -1.75 11.02 12.18
C PRO A 55 -2.35 12.36 12.66
N PRO A 56 -2.79 13.24 11.75
CA PRO A 56 -3.68 14.37 12.10
C PRO A 56 -4.87 13.88 12.94
N PRO A 57 -5.65 14.74 13.61
CA PRO A 57 -6.72 14.31 14.53
C PRO A 57 -7.63 13.24 13.90
N ARG A 58 -7.42 11.99 14.30
CA ARG A 58 -8.05 10.78 13.75
C ARG A 58 -8.26 9.79 14.89
N SER A 59 -9.19 8.87 14.69
CA SER A 59 -9.45 7.81 15.66
C SER A 59 -8.21 6.91 15.86
N LYS A 60 -8.07 6.31 17.05
CA LYS A 60 -7.05 5.27 17.32
C LYS A 60 -7.13 4.10 16.33
N ARG A 61 -8.34 3.81 15.82
CA ARG A 61 -8.57 2.77 14.81
C ARG A 61 -7.90 3.12 13.47
N THR A 62 -8.06 4.36 13.01
CA THR A 62 -7.40 4.85 11.79
C THR A 62 -5.87 4.80 11.93
N GLN A 63 -5.32 5.17 13.09
CA GLN A 63 -3.88 5.06 13.33
C GLN A 63 -3.39 3.61 13.20
N ARG A 64 -4.12 2.63 13.77
CA ARG A 64 -3.80 1.21 13.62
C ARG A 64 -3.80 0.75 12.16
N TYR A 65 -4.76 1.22 11.35
CA TYR A 65 -4.76 0.92 9.92
C TYR A 65 -3.49 1.40 9.23
N TYR A 66 -3.03 2.62 9.53
CA TYR A 66 -1.78 3.14 8.99
C TYR A 66 -0.54 2.40 9.51
N GLN A 67 -0.55 1.93 10.75
CA GLN A 67 0.51 1.06 11.26
C GLN A 67 0.60 -0.25 10.47
N GLN A 68 -0.54 -0.88 10.15
CA GLN A 68 -0.55 -2.08 9.31
C GLN A 68 -0.12 -1.76 7.88
N LEU A 69 -0.64 -0.69 7.28
CA LEU A 69 -0.24 -0.25 5.94
C LEU A 69 1.25 0.05 5.85
N TYR A 70 1.84 0.68 6.86
CA TYR A 70 3.27 0.96 6.90
C TYR A 70 4.09 -0.33 6.94
N ARG A 71 3.70 -1.30 7.79
CA ARG A 71 4.35 -2.62 7.85
C ARG A 71 4.25 -3.36 6.51
N ILE A 72 3.06 -3.37 5.90
CA ILE A 72 2.84 -3.99 4.60
C ILE A 72 3.70 -3.33 3.53
N TRP A 73 3.69 -2.00 3.45
CA TRP A 73 4.52 -1.27 2.50
C TRP A 73 5.99 -1.63 2.67
N ARG A 74 6.55 -1.58 3.88
CA ARG A 74 7.95 -1.93 4.13
C ARG A 74 8.28 -3.37 3.72
N GLY A 75 7.45 -4.32 4.14
CA GLY A 75 7.66 -5.75 3.83
C GLY A 75 7.56 -6.03 2.34
N TRP A 76 6.46 -5.63 1.72
CA TRP A 76 6.21 -5.84 0.30
C TRP A 76 7.22 -5.07 -0.57
N SER A 77 7.40 -3.76 -0.32
CA SER A 77 8.26 -2.89 -1.12
C SER A 77 9.72 -3.36 -1.12
N SER A 78 10.23 -3.85 0.02
CA SER A 78 11.62 -4.33 0.13
C SER A 78 11.95 -5.53 -0.75
N THR A 79 10.93 -6.30 -1.17
CA THR A 79 11.10 -7.49 -2.02
C THR A 79 10.53 -7.31 -3.42
N CYS A 80 9.82 -6.21 -3.66
CA CYS A 80 9.19 -5.88 -4.92
C CYS A 80 10.20 -5.22 -5.87
N GLN A 81 10.45 -5.85 -7.01
CA GLN A 81 11.39 -5.34 -8.03
C GLN A 81 10.75 -4.32 -8.98
N LEU A 82 9.43 -4.11 -8.87
CA LEU A 82 8.74 -3.11 -9.67
C LEU A 82 9.07 -1.71 -9.14
N THR A 83 9.14 -0.74 -10.04
CA THR A 83 9.34 0.67 -9.71
C THR A 83 8.23 1.52 -10.34
N GLY A 84 8.14 2.77 -9.90
CA GLY A 84 7.32 3.76 -10.59
C GLY A 84 5.85 3.36 -10.69
N ILE A 85 5.29 3.60 -11.88
CA ILE A 85 3.89 3.31 -12.20
C ILE A 85 3.58 1.80 -12.14
N ASP A 86 4.52 0.93 -12.48
CA ASP A 86 4.25 -0.52 -12.46
C ASP A 86 4.11 -1.04 -11.02
N LYS A 87 4.90 -0.50 -10.07
CA LYS A 87 4.70 -0.72 -8.63
C LYS A 87 3.33 -0.20 -8.17
N ALA A 88 2.94 0.97 -8.66
CA ALA A 88 1.64 1.55 -8.34
C ALA A 88 0.47 0.72 -8.85
N ARG A 89 0.60 0.16 -10.06
CA ARG A 89 -0.38 -0.76 -10.65
C ARG A 89 -0.49 -2.04 -9.84
N ALA A 90 0.64 -2.63 -9.42
CA ALA A 90 0.63 -3.83 -8.59
C ALA A 90 -0.12 -3.56 -7.27
N TRP A 91 0.11 -2.40 -6.65
CA TRP A 91 -0.64 -2.00 -5.46
C TRP A 91 -2.15 -1.89 -5.73
N GLY A 92 -2.52 -1.16 -6.77
CA GLY A 92 -3.92 -0.98 -7.15
C GLY A 92 -4.63 -2.31 -7.43
N TRP A 93 -3.98 -3.24 -8.11
CA TRP A 93 -4.53 -4.58 -8.36
C TRP A 93 -4.65 -5.41 -7.09
N GLY A 94 -3.64 -5.41 -6.21
CA GLY A 94 -3.71 -6.14 -4.95
C GLY A 94 -4.88 -5.68 -4.07
N VAL A 95 -5.15 -4.36 -4.04
CA VAL A 95 -6.32 -3.82 -3.33
C VAL A 95 -7.63 -4.24 -4.00
N ARG A 96 -7.73 -4.17 -5.33
CA ARG A 96 -8.95 -4.59 -6.06
C ARG A 96 -9.24 -6.08 -5.88
N MET A 97 -8.23 -6.93 -5.95
CA MET A 97 -8.36 -8.37 -5.69
C MET A 97 -8.90 -8.60 -4.28
N ARG A 98 -8.31 -7.93 -3.28
CA ARG A 98 -8.75 -8.05 -1.90
C ARG A 98 -10.21 -7.63 -1.72
N ARG A 99 -10.65 -6.55 -2.39
CA ARG A 99 -12.05 -6.08 -2.37
C ARG A 99 -13.02 -7.06 -3.01
N ALA A 100 -12.61 -7.76 -4.08
CA ALA A 100 -13.48 -8.72 -4.77
C ALA A 100 -13.76 -9.98 -3.95
N GLU A 101 -13.00 -10.23 -2.87
CA GLU A 101 -13.20 -11.35 -1.94
C GLU A 101 -13.99 -10.99 -0.68
N VAL A 102 -14.38 -9.72 -0.49
CA VAL A 102 -15.23 -9.24 0.62
C VAL A 102 -16.67 -9.13 0.16
#